data_AF-A0A292PJW9-F1
#
_entry.id   AF-A0A292PJW9-F1
#
_cell.length_a   1.000
_cell.length_b   1.000
_cell.length_c   1.000
_cell.angle_alpha   90.00
_cell.angle_beta   90.00
_cell.angle_gamma   90.00
#
_symmetry.space_group_name_H-M   'P 1'
#
loop_
_entity.id
_entity.type
_entity.pdbx_description
1 polymer ?
#
loop_
_entity_poly.entity_id
_entity_poly.type
_entity_poly.pdbx_seq_one_letter_code
_entity_poly.pdbx_strand_id
1 'polypeptide(L)'
;RKFTGREHLIDSVKRLCKPNGHNRIALHGLGGSGKTQIALEYVYQCASESNCNIFWVQGSGVLQYREGYRAIAQRIRIPLASAETEEEGFLLSIKRWFEGPESGDWIVVIDNADNDEDFAGNKSPIAKFVPQGPR
;
A
#
# COMPACT_ATOMS: atom_id res chain seq x y z
N ARG A 1 -2.81 -0.69 23.38
CA ARG A 1 -1.91 0.49 23.45
C ARG A 1 -2.69 1.69 22.92
N LYS A 2 -2.52 2.89 23.49
CA LYS A 2 -3.20 4.12 23.04
C LYS A 2 -2.21 4.94 22.20
N PHE A 3 -2.57 5.30 20.97
CA PHE A 3 -1.84 6.28 20.18
C PHE A 3 -2.02 7.67 20.82
N THR A 4 -0.95 8.46 20.94
CA THR A 4 -1.00 9.77 21.62
C THR A 4 0.00 10.76 20.99
N GLY A 5 -0.34 12.05 21.00
CA GLY A 5 0.57 13.17 20.75
C GLY A 5 0.89 13.47 19.27
N ARG A 6 0.27 12.75 18.34
CA ARG A 6 0.50 12.86 16.88
C ARG A 6 -0.79 12.98 16.08
N GLU A 7 -1.86 13.37 16.75
CA GLU A 7 -3.19 13.55 16.18
C GLU A 7 -3.14 14.53 15.00
N HIS A 8 -2.38 15.63 15.13
CA HIS A 8 -2.20 16.62 14.06
C HIS A 8 -1.59 16.05 12.77
N LEU A 9 -0.74 15.01 12.86
CA LEU A 9 -0.17 14.34 11.68
C LEU A 9 -1.21 13.45 11.01
N ILE A 10 -2.03 12.74 11.79
CA ILE A 10 -3.17 11.97 11.28
C ILE A 10 -4.15 12.90 10.56
N ASP A 11 -4.47 14.04 11.16
CA ASP A 11 -5.34 15.04 10.54
C ASP A 11 -4.72 15.60 9.25
N SER A 12 -3.40 15.74 9.20
CA SER A 12 -2.69 16.18 7.99
C SER A 12 -2.81 15.15 6.88
N VAL A 13 -2.64 13.85 7.19
CA VAL A 13 -2.86 12.75 6.22
C VAL A 13 -4.31 12.77 5.73
N LYS A 14 -5.29 12.88 6.64
CA LYS A 14 -6.73 12.99 6.30
C LYS A 14 -7.00 14.17 5.36
N ARG A 15 -6.42 15.35 5.62
CA ARG A 15 -6.59 16.53 4.75
C ARG A 15 -5.95 16.38 3.37
N LEU A 16 -4.83 15.66 3.28
CA LEU A 16 -4.16 15.40 2.00
C LEU A 16 -4.94 14.41 1.12
N CYS A 17 -5.71 13.52 1.73
CA CYS A 17 -6.60 12.62 1.00
C CYS A 17 -7.78 13.39 0.40
N LYS A 18 -7.79 13.54 -0.93
CA LYS A 18 -8.94 14.07 -1.66
C LYS A 18 -10.09 13.06 -1.64
N PRO A 19 -11.34 13.50 -1.36
CA PRO A 19 -12.51 12.67 -1.55
C PRO A 19 -12.62 12.19 -3.00
N ASN A 20 -12.99 10.91 -3.20
CA ASN A 20 -13.26 10.32 -4.52
C ASN A 20 -12.08 10.33 -5.52
N GLY A 21 -10.84 10.33 -5.04
CA GLY A 21 -9.64 10.30 -5.88
C GLY A 21 -8.61 9.29 -5.40
N HIS A 22 -7.69 8.92 -6.30
CA HIS A 22 -6.52 8.13 -5.93
C HIS A 22 -5.48 9.02 -5.24
N ASN A 23 -5.21 8.72 -3.97
CA ASN A 23 -4.26 9.46 -3.14
C ASN A 23 -2.99 8.64 -2.91
N ARG A 24 -1.82 9.28 -3.05
CA ARG A 24 -0.52 8.70 -2.68
C ARG A 24 0.17 9.63 -1.69
N ILE A 25 0.45 9.11 -0.51
CA ILE A 25 1.06 9.87 0.59
C ILE A 25 2.31 9.13 1.03
N ALA A 26 3.43 9.85 1.11
CA ALA A 26 4.66 9.34 1.67
C ALA A 26 4.81 9.83 3.11
N LEU A 27 4.93 8.91 4.07
CA LEU A 27 5.36 9.22 5.42
C LEU A 27 6.88 9.05 5.47
N HIS A 28 7.62 10.14 5.52
CA HIS A 28 9.08 10.15 5.56
C HIS A 28 9.61 10.89 6.79
N GLY A 29 10.83 10.55 7.21
CA GLY A 29 11.47 11.12 8.40
C GLY A 29 12.40 10.13 9.09
N LEU A 30 13.12 10.63 10.10
CA LEU A 30 14.17 9.88 10.80
C LEU A 30 13.69 8.53 11.36
N GLY A 31 14.62 7.60 11.53
CA GLY A 31 14.38 6.33 12.24
C GLY A 31 13.80 6.58 13.64
N GLY A 32 12.87 5.73 14.07
CA GLY A 32 12.22 5.89 15.39
C GLY A 32 11.19 7.03 15.49
N SER A 33 10.97 7.82 14.42
CA SER A 33 10.00 8.92 14.43
C SER A 33 8.53 8.49 14.44
N GLY A 34 8.23 7.18 14.48
CA GLY A 34 6.86 6.67 14.64
C GLY A 34 6.02 6.59 13.36
N LYS A 35 6.63 6.66 12.16
CA LYS A 35 5.93 6.61 10.85
C LYS A 35 4.97 5.43 10.71
N THR A 36 5.45 4.22 11.02
CA THR A 36 4.63 3.00 11.04
C THR A 36 3.44 3.10 11.99
N GLN A 37 3.62 3.71 13.17
CA GLN A 37 2.53 3.90 14.13
C GLN A 37 1.50 4.92 13.64
N ILE A 38 1.94 5.96 12.90
CA ILE A 38 1.04 6.92 12.26
C ILE A 38 0.21 6.23 11.16
N ALA A 39 0.86 5.43 10.31
CA ALA A 39 0.16 4.67 9.28
C ALA A 39 -0.85 3.68 9.88
N LEU A 40 -0.47 2.95 10.93
CA LEU A 40 -1.35 2.05 11.67
C LEU A 40 -2.57 2.78 12.23
N GLU A 41 -2.36 3.86 12.97
CA GLU A 41 -3.46 4.64 13.55
C GLU A 41 -4.41 5.17 12.47
N TYR A 42 -3.86 5.67 11.36
CA TYR A 42 -4.67 6.16 10.24
C TYR A 42 -5.57 5.06 9.66
N VAL A 43 -5.02 3.87 9.36
CA VAL A 43 -5.84 2.78 8.82
C VAL A 43 -6.84 2.22 9.84
N TYR A 44 -6.51 2.22 11.14
CA TYR A 44 -7.45 1.87 12.20
C TYR A 44 -8.65 2.83 12.23
N GLN A 45 -8.42 4.14 12.10
CA GLN A 45 -9.50 5.13 12.03
C GLN A 45 -10.33 4.96 10.75
N CYS A 46 -9.69 4.77 9.60
CA CYS A 46 -10.41 4.53 8.34
C CYS A 46 -11.28 3.28 8.37
N ALA A 47 -10.80 2.19 9.00
CA ALA A 47 -11.56 0.96 9.18
C ALA A 47 -12.80 1.15 10.07
N SER A 48 -12.76 2.11 11.00
CA SER A 48 -13.89 2.44 11.88
C SER A 48 -14.91 3.39 11.25
N GLU A 49 -14.48 4.20 10.28
CA GLU A 49 -15.29 5.23 9.63
C GLU A 49 -15.90 4.77 8.29
N SER A 50 -15.30 3.76 7.63
CA SER A 50 -15.66 3.34 6.27
C SER A 50 -15.46 1.84 6.04
N ASN A 51 -16.19 1.28 5.08
CA ASN A 51 -16.01 -0.10 4.65
C ASN A 51 -14.97 -0.17 3.52
N CYS A 52 -13.72 0.15 3.82
CA CYS A 52 -12.61 0.07 2.86
C CYS A 52 -11.71 -1.16 3.13
N ASN A 53 -11.15 -1.73 2.06
CA ASN A 53 -10.20 -2.83 2.16
C ASN A 53 -8.81 -2.30 2.55
N ILE A 54 -8.23 -2.84 3.63
CA ILE A 54 -6.90 -2.44 4.09
C ILE A 54 -5.91 -3.56 3.83
N PHE A 55 -4.83 -3.23 3.12
CA PHE A 55 -3.73 -4.12 2.82
C PHE A 55 -2.42 -3.53 3.35
N TRP A 56 -1.55 -4.38 3.88
CA TRP A 56 -0.26 -3.97 4.42
C TRP A 56 0.83 -4.86 3.84
N VAL A 57 1.81 -4.26 3.18
CA VAL A 57 2.96 -4.95 2.57
C VAL A 57 4.26 -4.34 3.01
N GLN A 58 5.31 -5.15 3.00
CA GLN A 58 6.67 -4.73 3.34
C GLN A 58 7.39 -4.28 2.06
N GLY A 59 7.87 -3.04 2.05
CA GLY A 59 8.66 -2.42 0.99
C GLY A 59 10.17 -2.45 1.22
N SER A 60 10.65 -3.22 2.21
CA SER A 60 12.08 -3.33 2.55
C SER A 60 12.92 -4.09 1.51
N GLY A 61 12.33 -4.43 0.37
CA GLY A 61 12.95 -5.11 -0.75
C GLY A 61 11.94 -5.85 -1.61
N VAL A 62 12.34 -6.17 -2.85
CA VAL A 62 11.50 -6.82 -3.85
C VAL A 62 10.92 -8.15 -3.36
N LEU A 63 11.71 -8.94 -2.63
CA LEU A 63 11.26 -10.23 -2.10
C LEU A 63 10.12 -10.06 -1.09
N GLN A 64 10.28 -9.19 -0.10
CA GLN A 64 9.25 -8.96 0.92
C GLN A 64 7.98 -8.35 0.33
N TYR A 65 8.13 -7.48 -0.67
CA TYR A 65 7.00 -6.91 -1.41
C TYR A 65 6.22 -7.99 -2.17
N ARG A 66 6.92 -8.88 -2.87
CA ARG A 66 6.33 -10.02 -3.60
C ARG A 66 5.52 -10.93 -2.68
N GLU A 67 6.06 -11.28 -1.53
CA GLU A 67 5.35 -12.09 -0.53
C GLU A 67 4.08 -11.38 -0.01
N GLY A 68 4.15 -10.07 0.22
CA GLY A 68 2.98 -9.26 0.57
C GLY A 68 1.91 -9.29 -0.51
N TYR A 69 2.30 -9.14 -1.79
CA TYR A 69 1.38 -9.19 -2.92
C TYR A 69 0.78 -10.60 -3.12
N ARG A 70 1.54 -11.67 -2.90
CA ARG A 70 1.03 -13.05 -2.87
C ARG A 70 -0.06 -13.23 -1.81
N ALA A 71 0.15 -12.71 -0.61
CA ALA A 71 -0.84 -12.76 0.47
C ALA A 71 -2.12 -12.00 0.09
N ILE A 72 -1.99 -10.83 -0.56
CA ILE A 72 -3.13 -10.08 -1.09
C ILE A 72 -3.88 -10.93 -2.12
N ALA A 73 -3.18 -11.51 -3.11
CA ALA A 73 -3.77 -12.32 -4.17
C ALA A 73 -4.63 -13.47 -3.62
N GLN A 74 -4.15 -14.17 -2.58
CA GLN A 74 -4.92 -15.21 -1.89
C GLN A 74 -6.22 -14.66 -1.29
N ARG A 75 -6.17 -13.47 -0.67
CA ARG A 75 -7.33 -12.82 -0.05
C ARG A 75 -8.39 -12.41 -1.07
N ILE A 76 -7.96 -11.90 -2.22
CA ILE A 76 -8.83 -11.44 -3.32
C ILE A 76 -9.11 -12.55 -4.36
N ARG A 77 -8.62 -13.76 -4.12
CA ARG A 77 -8.84 -14.98 -4.93
C ARG A 77 -8.28 -14.89 -6.36
N ILE A 78 -7.19 -14.17 -6.56
CA ILE A 78 -6.40 -14.24 -7.80
C ILE A 78 -5.53 -15.52 -7.76
N PRO A 79 -5.55 -16.36 -8.82
CA PRO A 79 -4.68 -17.53 -8.90
C PRO A 79 -3.20 -17.18 -8.78
N LEU A 80 -2.45 -17.97 -7.99
CA LEU A 80 -1.01 -17.78 -7.78
C LEU A 80 -0.21 -18.20 -9.03
N ALA A 81 0.86 -17.47 -9.34
CA ALA A 81 1.83 -17.87 -10.36
C ALA A 81 2.59 -19.14 -9.97
N SER A 82 2.89 -19.99 -10.95
CA SER A 82 3.61 -21.26 -10.78
C SER A 82 5.09 -21.18 -11.13
N ALA A 83 5.51 -20.20 -11.95
CA ALA A 83 6.90 -19.98 -12.35
C ALA A 83 7.34 -18.50 -12.25
N GLU A 84 8.66 -18.25 -12.20
CA GLU A 84 9.21 -16.88 -12.09
C GLU A 84 8.88 -15.98 -13.29
N THR A 85 8.86 -16.53 -14.51
CA THR A 85 8.45 -15.77 -15.72
C THR A 85 6.97 -15.39 -15.70
N GLU A 86 6.15 -16.08 -14.91
CA GLU A 86 4.74 -15.75 -14.70
C GLU A 86 4.56 -14.68 -13.60
N GLU A 87 5.61 -14.43 -12.81
CA GLU A 87 5.50 -13.61 -11.60
C GLU A 87 5.28 -12.14 -11.89
N GLU A 88 5.95 -11.56 -12.89
CA GLU A 88 5.68 -10.19 -13.30
C GLU A 88 4.24 -10.01 -13.77
N GLY A 89 3.73 -10.96 -14.58
CA GLY A 89 2.34 -10.98 -15.02
C GLY A 89 1.36 -11.10 -13.85
N PHE A 90 1.71 -11.89 -12.84
CA PHE A 90 0.93 -12.06 -11.62
C PHE A 90 0.91 -10.80 -10.74
N LEU A 91 2.05 -10.15 -10.51
CA LEU A 91 2.06 -8.88 -9.78
C LEU A 91 1.28 -7.79 -10.53
N LEU A 92 1.35 -7.79 -11.87
CA LEU A 92 0.54 -6.91 -12.71
C LEU A 92 -0.97 -7.24 -12.64
N SER A 93 -1.37 -8.49 -12.44
CA SER A 93 -2.80 -8.83 -12.30
C SER A 93 -3.37 -8.31 -10.97
N ILE A 94 -2.59 -8.38 -9.89
CA ILE A 94 -2.96 -7.78 -8.59
C ILE A 94 -3.07 -6.25 -8.72
N LYS A 95 -2.10 -5.60 -9.39
CA LYS A 95 -2.18 -4.17 -9.70
C LYS A 95 -3.46 -3.84 -10.47
N ARG A 96 -3.76 -4.60 -11.53
CA ARG A 96 -4.99 -4.40 -12.33
C ARG A 96 -6.25 -4.57 -11.52
N TRP A 97 -6.27 -5.48 -10.55
CA TRP A 97 -7.39 -5.63 -9.63
C TRP A 97 -7.59 -4.37 -8.79
N PHE A 98 -6.52 -3.81 -8.20
CA PHE A 98 -6.58 -2.53 -7.46
C PHE A 98 -7.07 -1.35 -8.33
N GLU A 99 -6.73 -1.35 -9.61
CA GLU A 99 -7.12 -0.31 -10.58
C GLU A 99 -8.51 -0.58 -11.21
N GLY A 100 -9.15 -1.70 -10.88
CA GLY A 100 -10.41 -2.16 -11.45
C GLY A 100 -11.63 -1.90 -10.57
N PRO A 101 -12.85 -1.99 -11.13
CA PRO A 101 -14.08 -1.71 -10.39
C PRO A 101 -14.37 -2.71 -9.26
N GLU A 102 -13.79 -3.92 -9.32
CA GLU A 102 -14.00 -4.97 -8.32
C GLU A 102 -13.28 -4.73 -6.99
N SER A 103 -12.30 -3.80 -6.94
CA SER A 103 -11.55 -3.56 -5.71
C SER A 103 -12.35 -2.83 -4.62
N GLY A 104 -13.41 -2.11 -5.02
CA GLY A 104 -14.03 -1.10 -4.17
C GLY A 104 -13.02 -0.07 -3.66
N ASP A 105 -13.33 0.55 -2.52
CA ASP A 105 -12.38 1.44 -1.82
C ASP A 105 -11.30 0.62 -1.11
N TRP A 106 -10.05 1.08 -1.23
CA TRP A 106 -8.91 0.39 -0.62
C TRP A 106 -7.84 1.37 -0.13
N ILE A 107 -7.06 0.87 0.84
CA ILE A 107 -5.80 1.45 1.27
C ILE A 107 -4.75 0.34 1.21
N VAL A 108 -3.64 0.60 0.52
CA VAL A 108 -2.45 -0.25 0.58
C VAL A 108 -1.31 0.53 1.23
N VAL A 109 -0.80 0.00 2.35
CA VAL A 109 0.36 0.55 3.05
C VAL A 109 1.60 -0.23 2.60
N ILE A 110 2.62 0.48 2.14
CA ILE A 110 3.94 -0.07 1.83
C ILE A 110 4.89 0.44 2.92
N ASP A 111 5.16 -0.38 3.93
CA ASP A 111 5.96 -0.02 5.10
C ASP A 111 7.45 -0.36 4.88
N ASN A 112 8.38 0.32 5.54
CA ASN A 112 9.83 0.15 5.35
C ASN A 112 10.31 0.34 3.89
N ALA A 113 9.68 1.25 3.14
CA ALA A 113 10.07 1.61 1.77
C ALA A 113 11.31 2.53 1.73
N ASP A 114 12.43 2.08 2.30
CA ASP A 114 13.63 2.90 2.52
C ASP A 114 14.62 2.88 1.33
N ASN A 115 14.47 1.95 0.39
CA ASN A 115 15.34 1.85 -0.79
C ASN A 115 14.77 2.66 -1.96
N ASP A 116 15.30 3.86 -2.18
CA ASP A 116 14.83 4.75 -3.25
C ASP A 116 14.87 4.11 -4.65
N GLU A 117 15.84 3.24 -4.94
CA GLU A 117 15.96 2.60 -6.27
C GLU A 117 14.74 1.74 -6.61
N ASP A 118 14.11 1.14 -5.60
CA ASP A 118 12.90 0.33 -5.76
C ASP A 118 11.67 1.17 -6.15
N PHE A 119 11.71 2.48 -5.89
CA PHE A 119 10.57 3.39 -6.06
C PHE A 119 10.81 4.61 -6.97
N ALA A 120 12.04 4.86 -7.41
CA ALA A 120 12.46 6.07 -8.12
C ALA A 120 11.69 6.36 -9.43
N GLY A 121 11.07 5.37 -10.06
CA GLY A 121 10.19 5.57 -11.21
C GLY A 121 9.31 4.39 -11.53
N ASN A 122 8.37 4.58 -12.47
CA ASN A 122 7.37 3.56 -12.84
C ASN A 122 7.95 2.29 -13.50
N LYS A 123 9.27 2.22 -13.69
CA LYS A 123 10.00 1.03 -14.18
C LYS A 123 10.87 0.39 -13.11
N SER A 124 10.95 0.99 -11.92
CA SER A 124 11.71 0.46 -10.80
C SER A 124 11.15 -0.89 -10.32
N PRO A 125 11.97 -1.71 -9.66
CA PRO A 125 11.61 -3.07 -9.26
C PRO A 125 10.26 -3.20 -8.54
N ILE A 126 9.89 -2.25 -7.68
CA ILE A 126 8.62 -2.24 -6.95
C ILE A 126 7.61 -1.28 -7.56
N ALA A 127 7.98 -0.02 -7.84
CA ALA A 127 7.03 1.01 -8.25
C ALA A 127 6.22 0.67 -9.53
N LYS A 128 6.75 -0.19 -10.42
CA LYS A 128 5.99 -0.66 -11.58
C LYS A 128 4.71 -1.42 -11.22
N PHE A 129 4.67 -2.04 -10.03
CA PHE A 129 3.52 -2.80 -9.51
C PHE A 129 2.62 -2.00 -8.59
N VAL A 130 3.02 -0.80 -8.15
CA VAL A 130 2.20 0.05 -7.28
C VAL A 130 1.00 0.58 -8.09
N PRO A 131 -0.25 0.46 -7.58
CA PRO A 131 -1.44 0.94 -8.28
C PRO A 131 -1.38 2.44 -8.53
N GLN A 132 -1.87 2.88 -9.68
CA GLN A 132 -1.90 4.29 -10.08
C GLN A 132 -3.29 4.93 -10.01
N GLY A 133 -4.26 4.21 -9.41
CA GLY A 133 -5.65 4.62 -9.30
C GLY A 133 -6.57 3.93 -10.30
N PRO A 134 -7.89 4.15 -10.19
CA PRO A 134 -8.86 3.60 -11.13
C PRO A 134 -8.51 4.04 -12.57
N ARG A 135 -8.66 3.11 -13.52
CA ARG A 135 -8.60 3.44 -14.94
C ARG A 135 -9.90 4.07 -15.45
#